data_AF-A0A3D5Y5L9-F1
#
_entry.id   AF-A0A3D5Y5L9-F1
#
_cell.length_a   1.000
_cell.length_b   1.000
_cell.length_c   1.000
_cell.angle_alpha   90.00
_cell.angle_beta   90.00
_cell.angle_gamma   90.00
#
_symmetry.space_group_name_H-M   'P 1'
#
loop_
_entity.id
_entity.type
_entity.pdbx_description
1 polymer ?
#
loop_
_entity_poly.entity_id
_entity_poly.type
_entity_poly.pdbx_seq_one_letter_code
_entity_poly.pdbx_strand_id
1 'polypeptide(L)'
;MSLEQKVRAECKAFVGGCRSLLLGTLDKADEAELSYAPFVDLDGNFFVLISGLSAHTGNLIRHPVAQVMFIDDESAVEQIYARRR
;
A
#
# COMPACT_ATOMS: atom_id res chain seq x y z
N MET A 1 -18.34 18.96 -10.80
CA MET A 1 -17.72 17.63 -10.62
C MET A 1 -18.67 16.74 -9.83
N SER A 2 -18.89 15.51 -10.28
CA SER A 2 -19.68 14.49 -9.56
C SER A 2 -18.98 14.09 -8.25
N LEU A 3 -19.72 13.47 -7.33
CA LEU A 3 -19.15 12.92 -6.09
C LEU A 3 -18.00 11.94 -6.39
N GLU A 4 -18.19 11.06 -7.37
CA GLU A 4 -17.16 10.10 -7.79
C GLU A 4 -15.87 10.79 -8.25
N GLN A 5 -15.99 11.87 -9.04
CA GLN A 5 -14.83 12.63 -9.50
C GLN A 5 -14.07 13.28 -8.34
N LYS A 6 -14.78 13.77 -7.32
CA LYS A 6 -14.16 14.35 -6.12
C LYS A 6 -13.42 13.30 -5.31
N VAL A 7 -14.08 12.17 -4.99
CA VAL A 7 -13.47 11.07 -4.23
C VAL A 7 -12.24 10.53 -4.97
N ARG A 8 -12.32 10.35 -6.29
CA ARG A 8 -11.17 9.90 -7.09
C ARG A 8 -9.99 10.89 -7.04
N ALA A 9 -10.27 12.19 -7.09
CA ALA A 9 -9.24 13.22 -6.98
C ALA A 9 -8.60 13.24 -5.59
N GLU A 10 -9.40 13.08 -4.52
CA GLU A 10 -8.92 12.99 -3.15
C GLU A 10 -8.06 11.74 -2.91
N CYS A 11 -8.45 10.58 -3.43
CA CYS A 11 -7.64 9.37 -3.38
C CYS A 11 -6.30 9.55 -4.10
N LYS A 12 -6.29 10.13 -5.31
CA LYS A 12 -5.05 10.42 -6.04
C LYS A 12 -4.13 11.38 -5.28
N ALA A 13 -4.70 12.43 -4.70
CA ALA A 13 -3.95 13.39 -3.89
C ALA A 13 -3.37 12.74 -2.62
N PHE A 14 -4.15 11.85 -1.97
CA PHE A 14 -3.69 11.11 -0.81
C PHE A 14 -2.53 10.17 -1.16
N VAL A 15 -2.70 9.30 -2.16
CA VAL A 15 -1.66 8.37 -2.61
C VAL A 15 -0.41 9.11 -3.07
N GLY A 16 -0.56 10.24 -3.77
CA GLY A 16 0.57 11.08 -4.20
C GLY A 16 1.37 11.71 -3.05
N GLY A 17 0.82 11.74 -1.83
CA GLY A 17 1.53 12.15 -0.61
C GLY A 17 2.31 11.03 0.07
N CYS A 18 2.07 9.77 -0.30
CA CYS A 18 2.73 8.60 0.29
C CYS A 18 4.06 8.31 -0.41
N ARG A 19 5.05 7.80 0.34
CA ARG A 19 6.35 7.34 -0.19
C ARG A 19 6.53 5.82 -0.14
N SER A 20 5.71 5.17 0.66
CA SER A 20 5.63 3.72 0.80
C SER A 20 4.16 3.32 0.92
N LEU A 21 3.90 2.05 0.64
CA LEU A 21 2.64 1.39 0.87
C LEU A 21 2.85 0.22 1.83
N LEU A 22 1.78 -0.21 2.51
CA LEU A 22 1.77 -1.44 3.27
C LEU A 22 1.44 -2.61 2.33
N LEU A 23 2.12 -3.73 2.54
CA LEU A 23 1.95 -4.98 1.79
C LEU A 23 1.43 -6.07 2.71
N GLY A 24 0.35 -6.72 2.29
CA GLY A 24 -0.05 -8.04 2.79
C GLY A 24 0.32 -9.10 1.77
N THR A 25 1.16 -10.05 2.16
CA THR A 25 1.57 -11.20 1.33
C THR A 25 1.32 -12.51 2.06
N LEU A 26 1.39 -13.65 1.36
CA LEU A 26 1.27 -14.98 1.99
C LEU A 26 2.64 -15.64 2.04
N ASP A 27 3.01 -16.13 3.22
CA ASP A 27 4.24 -16.89 3.38
C ASP A 27 4.12 -18.32 2.81
N LYS A 28 5.16 -19.14 3.01
CA LYS A 28 5.19 -20.52 2.52
C LYS A 28 4.15 -21.46 3.15
N ALA A 29 3.54 -21.07 4.27
CA ALA A 29 2.52 -21.80 4.99
C ALA A 29 1.11 -21.21 4.77
N ASP A 30 0.97 -20.30 3.80
CA ASP A 30 -0.25 -19.54 3.52
C ASP A 30 -0.68 -18.64 4.69
N GLU A 31 0.26 -18.23 5.55
CA GLU A 31 0.02 -17.29 6.64
C GLU A 31 0.26 -15.85 6.19
N ALA A 32 -0.51 -14.92 6.74
CA ALA A 32 -0.41 -13.51 6.41
C ALA A 32 0.92 -12.91 6.90
N GLU A 33 1.67 -12.32 5.97
CA GLU A 33 2.85 -11.50 6.24
C GLU A 33 2.51 -10.04 5.93
N LEU A 34 2.79 -9.16 6.89
CA LEU A 34 2.56 -7.72 6.77
C LEU A 34 3.91 -6.99 6.74
N SER A 35 4.11 -6.21 5.70
CA SER A 35 5.32 -5.44 5.51
C SER A 35 5.03 -4.12 4.79
N TYR A 36 6.06 -3.47 4.26
CA TYR A 36 5.96 -2.23 3.51
C TYR A 36 6.96 -2.25 2.35
N ALA A 37 6.72 -1.41 1.35
CA ALA A 37 7.69 -1.15 0.28
C ALA A 37 7.60 0.29 -0.23
N PRO A 38 8.72 0.93 -0.60
CA PRO A 38 8.71 2.11 -1.46
C PRO A 38 7.99 1.80 -2.77
N PHE A 39 7.26 2.79 -3.31
CA PHE A 39 6.51 2.60 -4.54
C PHE A 39 6.57 3.84 -5.46
N VAL A 40 6.20 3.61 -6.73
CA VAL A 40 5.86 4.65 -7.70
C VAL A 40 4.50 4.31 -8.29
N ASP A 41 3.62 5.31 -8.41
CA ASP A 41 2.37 5.21 -9.18
C ASP A 41 2.61 5.66 -10.62
N LEU A 42 2.32 4.78 -11.58
CA LEU A 42 2.28 5.09 -13.00
C LEU A 42 0.88 4.75 -13.54
N ASP A 43 0.07 5.79 -13.73
CA ASP A 43 -1.28 5.71 -14.27
C ASP A 43 -2.21 4.74 -13.52
N GLY A 44 -2.10 4.68 -12.20
CA GLY A 44 -2.89 3.79 -11.33
C GLY A 44 -2.29 2.41 -11.15
N ASN A 45 -1.09 2.16 -11.68
CA ASN A 45 -0.33 0.93 -11.46
C ASN A 45 0.79 1.20 -10.46
N PHE A 46 0.79 0.47 -9.35
CA PHE A 46 1.80 0.63 -8.31
C PHE A 46 2.98 -0.31 -8.56
N PHE A 47 4.15 0.28 -8.78
CA PHE A 47 5.41 -0.43 -8.89
C PHE A 47 6.15 -0.31 -7.56
N VAL A 48 6.60 -1.43 -7.00
CA VAL A 48 7.32 -1.45 -5.72
C VAL A 48 8.80 -1.75 -5.92
N LEU A 49 9.63 -1.13 -5.09
CA LEU A 49 11.06 -1.46 -4.99
C LEU A 49 11.28 -2.35 -3.77
N ILE A 50 11.57 -3.63 -3.99
CA ILE A 50 11.76 -4.65 -2.93
C ILE A 50 13.10 -5.37 -3.09
N SER A 51 13.71 -5.75 -1.96
CA SER A 51 14.97 -6.50 -1.94
C SER A 51 14.73 -7.97 -2.24
N GLY A 52 15.63 -8.62 -2.99
CA GLY A 52 15.61 -10.08 -3.17
C GLY A 52 15.71 -10.88 -1.87
N LEU A 53 16.16 -10.25 -0.78
CA LEU A 53 16.34 -10.91 0.53
C LEU A 53 15.15 -10.76 1.47
N SER A 54 14.14 -9.94 1.14
CA SER A 54 12.98 -9.75 2.02
C SER A 54 12.00 -10.92 1.93
N ALA A 55 11.27 -11.16 3.02
CA ALA A 55 10.25 -12.21 3.07
C ALA A 55 9.17 -12.00 1.99
N HIS A 56 8.64 -10.77 1.87
CA HIS A 56 7.62 -10.46 0.86
C HIS A 56 8.07 -10.70 -0.59
N THR A 57 9.37 -10.64 -0.91
CA THR A 57 9.84 -10.99 -2.26
C THR A 57 9.71 -12.48 -2.54
N GLY A 58 10.12 -13.33 -1.59
CA GLY A 58 9.92 -14.77 -1.70
C GLY A 58 8.45 -15.15 -1.75
N ASN A 59 7.62 -14.44 -0.96
CA ASN A 59 6.18 -14.60 -0.94
C ASN A 59 5.55 -14.26 -2.30
N LEU A 60 5.91 -13.11 -2.89
CA LEU A 60 5.35 -12.66 -4.17
C LEU A 60 5.78 -13.51 -5.37
N ILE A 61 6.98 -14.09 -5.33
CA ILE A 61 7.42 -15.04 -6.36
C ILE A 61 6.59 -16.33 -6.31
N ARG A 62 6.25 -16.80 -5.10
CA ARG A 62 5.44 -18.02 -4.90
C ARG A 62 3.96 -17.78 -5.17
N HIS A 63 3.43 -16.70 -4.63
CA HIS A 63 2.03 -16.32 -4.69
C HIS A 63 1.94 -14.87 -5.20
N PRO A 64 1.74 -14.65 -6.51
CA PRO A 64 1.84 -13.33 -7.15
C PRO A 64 0.59 -12.45 -6.92
N VAL A 65 0.14 -12.39 -5.66
CA VAL A 65 -0.97 -11.56 -5.21
C VAL A 65 -0.53 -10.88 -3.91
N ALA A 66 -0.74 -9.58 -3.84
CA ALA A 66 -0.57 -8.78 -2.64
C ALA A 66 -1.85 -8.00 -2.33
N GLN A 67 -2.07 -7.72 -1.05
CA GLN A 67 -2.94 -6.63 -0.63
C GLN A 67 -2.11 -5.37 -0.41
N VAL A 68 -2.63 -4.23 -0.82
CA VAL A 68 -1.98 -2.92 -0.69
C VAL A 68 -2.86 -2.01 0.16
N MET A 69 -2.23 -1.27 1.07
CA MET A 69 -2.91 -0.26 1.86
C MET A 69 -2.07 1.01 1.96
N PHE A 70 -2.73 2.14 1.75
CA PHE A 70 -2.23 3.46 2.10
C PHE A 70 -2.91 3.88 3.40
N ILE A 71 -2.16 4.51 4.30
CA ILE A 71 -2.72 5.00 5.56
C ILE A 71 -1.91 6.19 6.05
N ASP A 72 -2.58 7.19 6.64
CA ASP A 72 -1.89 8.33 7.27
C ASP A 72 -0.96 7.85 8.40
N ASP A 73 0.13 8.59 8.62
CA ASP A 73 0.99 8.42 9.80
C ASP A 73 0.18 8.68 11.08
N GLU A 74 0.42 7.88 12.13
CA GLU A 74 -0.25 8.06 13.42
C GLU A 74 0.06 9.42 14.05
N SER A 75 1.25 9.96 13.81
CA SER A 75 1.66 11.29 14.30
C SER A 75 0.98 12.45 13.57
N ALA A 76 0.38 12.19 12.40
CA ALA A 76 -0.25 13.21 11.56
C ALA A 76 -1.77 13.28 11.71
N VAL A 77 -2.37 12.45 12.58
CA VAL A 77 -3.82 12.39 12.79
C VAL A 77 -4.22 12.76 14.21
N GLU A 78 -5.39 13.39 14.35
CA GLU A 78 -5.93 13.76 15.66
C GLU A 78 -6.52 12.55 16.40
N GLN A 79 -7.09 11.59 15.67
CA GLN A 79 -7.81 10.44 16.22
C GLN A 79 -7.29 9.15 15.61
N ILE A 80 -6.75 8.25 16.43
CA ILE A 80 -6.14 6.99 15.97
C ILE A 80 -7.13 6.09 15.20
N TYR A 81 -8.41 6.17 15.54
CA TYR A 81 -9.49 5.42 14.89
C TYR A 81 -9.93 6.00 13.53
N ALA A 82 -9.50 7.21 13.19
CA ALA A 82 -9.94 7.96 12.01
C ALA A 82 -8.80 8.27 11.04
N ARG A 83 -7.80 7.38 10.94
CA ARG A 83 -6.76 7.47 9.92
C ARG A 83 -7.38 7.28 8.53
N ARG A 84 -7.12 8.22 7.61
CA ARG A 84 -7.51 8.06 6.21
C ARG A 84 -6.79 6.84 5.63
N ARG A 85 -7.52 6.04 4.88
CA ARG A 85 -7.07 4.80 4.23
C ARG A 85 -7.90 4.54 2.98
#